data_AF-A0A951NWV8-F1
#
_entry.id   AF-A0A951NWV8-F1
#
_cell.length_a   1.000
_cell.length_b   1.000
_cell.length_c   1.000
_cell.angle_alpha   90.00
_cell.angle_beta   90.00
_cell.angle_gamma   90.00
#
_symmetry.space_group_name_H-M   'P 1'
#
loop_
_entity.id
_entity.type
_entity.pdbx_description
1 polymer ?
#
loop_
_entity_poly.entity_id
_entity_poly.type
_entity_poly.pdbx_seq_one_letter_code
_entity_poly.pdbx_strand_id
1 'polypeptide(L)'
;MRKLLIIALCLVGLGWTIVQFPGLAAQGTYDRIILDFRDDLATTEIQTQVNAIAQNYKVHPEPNSRFSQTEHLYIVKGDQALLKTLKKSNLKQYTEEIEPDYIYRIPEGETLKAIDPTAEPKLSAQAPNDPMYSKQWNLHNIGIEAGWTETKGRGVTVAVIDTGVSPVPDLEKTNLVTGYDFVNDRDSAEDDNGHGTHVAGTIAQSTNNSFGVAGIAYEANIMPLKVLSSFGGGTVADIAEAIRFAADNKADVINLSLGGGGESSVLKDAIDYAHGKGVVVIAAAGNADRNAADYPARYPHAIAVAALDASGEKAPYSNFGAGVDISAPGGSTAQGEAGGILQNTLNPQTGESVFAAFQGTSMAAPHVAGVAALIKAAGVTEPDKVLAVLMQSARKVEADELNHFGAGKLDAAAAVKLALHGKITFNDFFRWLRDNGYLNPRFWIDGGVIALVPKLAMVVGSYLLAWFLKVYFPFSWSWAMSSGLVAGSSGLFFLKGLYRFDFPQFPFRILGSSLPELGSAIQASGALNPISASVLIPFMLLALLLGHSQGRSFAIGTTIGVTAFLGISAIVDPQVMWIGGSFIGRAYLMSNALLCYGLARLALKVGERTV
;
A
#
# COMPACT_ATOMS: atom_id res chain seq x y z
N MET A 1 -46.07 24.79 -13.92
CA MET A 1 -46.62 24.16 -12.69
C MET A 1 -45.77 23.01 -12.17
N ARG A 2 -45.51 21.91 -12.91
CA ARG A 2 -44.68 20.78 -12.42
C ARG A 2 -43.28 21.16 -11.91
N LYS A 3 -42.53 22.02 -12.64
CA LYS A 3 -41.19 22.46 -12.21
C LYS A 3 -41.21 23.28 -10.90
N LEU A 4 -42.24 24.11 -10.72
CA LEU A 4 -42.46 24.90 -9.51
C LEU A 4 -42.83 24.01 -8.31
N LEU A 5 -43.62 22.97 -8.55
CA LEU A 5 -44.01 22.00 -7.52
C LEU A 5 -42.82 21.14 -7.07
N ILE A 6 -41.93 20.75 -8.00
CA ILE A 6 -40.69 20.01 -7.69
C ILE A 6 -39.71 20.88 -6.89
N ILE A 7 -39.54 22.15 -7.29
CA ILE A 7 -38.70 23.10 -6.54
C ILE A 7 -39.28 23.33 -5.15
N ALA A 8 -40.61 23.50 -5.03
CA ALA A 8 -41.27 23.66 -3.74
C ALA A 8 -41.13 22.40 -2.86
N LEU A 9 -41.31 21.19 -3.40
CA LEU A 9 -41.10 19.94 -2.68
C LEU A 9 -39.63 19.75 -2.27
N CYS A 10 -38.67 20.17 -3.10
CA CYS A 10 -37.25 20.11 -2.79
C CYS A 10 -36.88 21.11 -1.69
N LEU A 11 -37.43 22.34 -1.72
CA LEU A 11 -37.25 23.35 -0.67
C LEU A 11 -37.94 22.97 0.65
N VAL A 12 -39.12 22.33 0.58
CA VAL A 12 -39.79 21.77 1.77
C VAL A 12 -39.00 20.58 2.30
N GLY A 13 -38.47 19.72 1.45
CA GLY A 13 -37.59 18.61 1.82
C GLY A 13 -36.28 19.08 2.46
N LEU A 14 -35.63 20.10 1.89
CA LEU A 14 -34.44 20.77 2.43
C LEU A 14 -34.74 21.49 3.74
N GLY A 15 -35.86 22.20 3.83
CA GLY A 15 -36.31 22.87 5.05
C GLY A 15 -36.63 21.87 6.16
N TRP A 16 -37.29 20.77 5.83
CA TRP A 16 -37.60 19.69 6.78
C TRP A 16 -36.34 18.96 7.25
N THR A 17 -35.39 18.68 6.35
CA THR A 17 -34.10 18.08 6.72
C THR A 17 -33.30 19.03 7.61
N ILE A 18 -33.18 20.32 7.30
CA ILE A 18 -32.44 21.28 8.14
C ILE A 18 -33.05 21.41 9.55
N VAL A 19 -34.39 21.35 9.67
CA VAL A 19 -35.09 21.49 10.96
C VAL A 19 -35.08 20.20 11.78
N GLN A 20 -35.02 19.03 11.14
CA GLN A 20 -34.99 17.73 11.82
C GLN A 20 -33.61 17.06 11.87
N PHE A 21 -32.58 17.60 11.22
CA PHE A 21 -31.21 17.13 11.40
C PHE A 21 -30.70 17.69 12.74
N PRO A 22 -30.62 16.89 13.82
CA PRO A 22 -29.61 17.19 14.82
C PRO A 22 -28.29 17.17 14.04
N GLY A 23 -27.52 18.26 14.04
CA GLY A 23 -26.26 18.31 13.31
C GLY A 23 -25.44 17.03 13.53
N LEU A 24 -24.68 16.63 12.51
CA LEU A 24 -23.86 15.41 12.53
C LEU A 24 -22.82 15.37 13.68
N ALA A 25 -22.62 16.48 14.39
CA ALA A 25 -21.95 16.54 15.68
C ALA A 25 -22.81 15.85 16.76
N ALA A 26 -22.61 14.54 16.92
CA ALA A 26 -23.15 13.80 18.06
C ALA A 26 -22.68 14.50 19.35
N GLN A 27 -23.59 14.85 20.26
CA GLN A 27 -23.23 15.52 21.50
C GLN A 27 -22.39 14.57 22.38
N GLY A 28 -21.19 15.00 22.79
CA GLY A 28 -20.33 14.27 23.72
C GLY A 28 -20.57 14.63 25.19
N THR A 29 -20.13 13.77 26.10
CA THR A 29 -20.10 14.06 27.56
C THR A 29 -18.75 14.65 27.94
N TYR A 30 -18.74 15.65 28.81
CA TYR A 30 -17.54 16.26 29.39
C TYR A 30 -17.84 16.80 30.80
N ASP A 31 -16.79 16.89 31.61
CA ASP A 31 -16.78 17.59 32.91
C ASP A 31 -15.60 18.58 33.03
N ARG A 32 -14.79 18.69 31.96
CA ARG A 32 -13.68 19.64 31.82
C ARG A 32 -13.83 20.47 30.54
N ILE A 33 -13.21 21.63 30.53
CA ILE A 33 -13.18 22.58 29.42
C ILE A 33 -11.71 22.80 29.05
N ILE A 34 -11.41 22.72 27.76
CA ILE A 34 -10.11 23.05 27.18
C ILE A 34 -10.04 24.56 26.97
N LEU A 35 -8.88 25.12 27.33
CA LEU A 35 -8.46 26.48 27.10
C LEU A 35 -7.15 26.42 26.31
N ASP A 36 -7.27 26.52 25.00
CA ASP A 36 -6.13 26.48 24.09
C ASP A 36 -5.64 27.91 23.83
N PHE A 37 -4.51 28.29 24.44
CA PHE A 37 -3.96 29.64 24.31
C PHE A 37 -3.12 29.78 23.05
N ARG A 38 -3.16 30.96 22.43
CA ARG A 38 -2.43 31.21 21.18
C ARG A 38 -0.93 30.97 21.33
N ASP A 39 -0.34 30.37 20.30
CA ASP A 39 1.09 30.05 20.24
C ASP A 39 2.00 31.30 20.31
N ASP A 40 1.50 32.48 19.94
CA ASP A 40 2.24 33.75 19.94
C ASP A 40 2.36 34.42 21.32
N LEU A 41 1.66 33.91 22.33
CA LEU A 41 1.65 34.49 23.67
C LEU A 41 2.87 34.08 24.48
N ALA A 42 3.42 35.03 25.23
CA ALA A 42 4.47 34.72 26.21
C ALA A 42 3.87 33.95 27.40
N THR A 43 4.63 33.01 27.98
CA THR A 43 4.21 32.23 29.16
C THR A 43 3.73 33.10 30.33
N THR A 44 4.32 34.29 30.51
CA THR A 44 3.90 35.26 31.54
C THR A 44 2.51 35.85 31.29
N GLU A 45 2.16 36.04 30.01
CA GLU A 45 0.85 36.55 29.60
C GLU A 45 -0.22 35.47 29.78
N ILE A 46 0.09 34.23 29.38
CA ILE A 46 -0.78 33.06 29.63
C ILE A 46 -1.03 32.91 31.13
N GLN A 47 0.01 32.95 31.97
CA GLN A 47 -0.14 32.84 33.42
C GLN A 47 -0.99 33.97 34.01
N THR A 48 -0.91 35.17 33.44
CA THR A 48 -1.77 36.30 33.83
C THR A 48 -3.23 36.00 33.54
N GLN A 49 -3.54 35.44 32.36
CA GLN A 49 -4.90 35.04 32.02
C GLN A 49 -5.39 33.87 32.87
N VAL A 50 -4.57 32.83 33.10
CA VAL A 50 -4.88 31.69 33.97
C VAL A 50 -5.25 32.17 35.38
N ASN A 51 -4.45 33.08 35.95
CA ASN A 51 -4.74 33.66 37.27
C ASN A 51 -6.03 34.48 37.28
N ALA A 52 -6.29 35.25 36.20
CA ALA A 52 -7.53 36.01 36.07
C ALA A 52 -8.76 35.10 35.96
N ILE A 53 -8.67 33.99 35.22
CA ILE A 53 -9.74 32.98 35.12
C ILE A 53 -10.02 32.38 36.49
N ALA A 54 -8.96 31.99 37.20
CA ALA A 54 -9.09 31.39 38.52
C ALA A 54 -9.82 32.32 39.51
N GLN A 55 -9.47 33.61 39.50
CA GLN A 55 -10.09 34.62 40.37
C GLN A 55 -11.52 34.97 39.95
N ASN A 56 -11.76 35.24 38.67
CA ASN A 56 -13.04 35.74 38.17
C ASN A 56 -14.14 34.67 38.20
N TYR A 57 -13.78 33.42 37.95
CA TYR A 57 -14.72 32.31 37.84
C TYR A 57 -14.66 31.33 39.01
N LYS A 58 -13.73 31.52 39.97
CA LYS A 58 -13.51 30.65 41.14
C LYS A 58 -13.25 29.20 40.73
N VAL A 59 -12.40 29.03 39.74
CA VAL A 59 -12.00 27.73 39.18
C VAL A 59 -10.48 27.59 39.25
N HIS A 60 -9.97 26.41 38.90
CA HIS A 60 -8.55 26.12 38.90
C HIS A 60 -8.14 25.62 37.51
N PRO A 61 -7.75 26.52 36.59
CA PRO A 61 -7.16 26.11 35.33
C PRO A 61 -5.74 25.58 35.58
N GLU A 62 -5.41 24.45 34.98
CA GLU A 62 -4.12 23.77 35.10
C GLU A 62 -3.67 23.25 33.73
N PRO A 63 -2.35 23.11 33.48
CA PRO A 63 -1.88 22.44 32.27
C PRO A 63 -2.42 21.00 32.23
N ASN A 64 -2.76 20.47 31.04
CA ASN A 64 -3.27 19.11 30.90
C ASN A 64 -2.21 18.05 31.27
N SER A 65 -0.98 18.25 30.80
CA SER A 65 0.18 17.42 31.10
C SER A 65 1.46 18.25 31.17
N ARG A 66 2.60 17.60 31.43
CA ARG A 66 3.91 18.27 31.35
C ARG A 66 4.24 18.81 29.95
N PHE A 67 3.59 18.32 28.88
CA PHE A 67 3.80 18.79 27.51
C PHE A 67 2.97 20.04 27.17
N SER A 68 1.93 20.30 27.95
CA SER A 68 1.05 21.46 27.76
C SER A 68 1.73 22.81 27.91
N GLN A 69 2.90 22.87 28.58
CA GLN A 69 3.64 24.13 28.68
C GLN A 69 4.17 24.61 27.33
N THR A 70 4.51 23.68 26.44
CA THR A 70 4.91 23.99 25.06
C THR A 70 3.74 24.13 24.11
N GLU A 71 2.61 23.47 24.41
CA GLU A 71 1.40 23.47 23.57
C GLU A 71 0.34 24.46 24.04
N HIS A 72 0.62 25.21 25.10
CA HIS A 72 -0.27 26.23 25.67
C HIS A 72 -1.69 25.72 26.01
N LEU A 73 -1.83 24.42 26.27
CA LEU A 73 -3.11 23.73 26.46
C LEU A 73 -3.47 23.60 27.95
N TYR A 74 -4.50 24.30 28.39
CA TYR A 74 -4.96 24.24 29.78
C TYR A 74 -6.35 23.60 29.87
N ILE A 75 -6.60 22.94 30.99
CA ILE A 75 -7.91 22.37 31.32
C ILE A 75 -8.48 23.01 32.56
N VAL A 76 -9.81 23.08 32.63
CA VAL A 76 -10.52 23.54 33.82
C VAL A 76 -11.81 22.74 34.02
N LYS A 77 -12.06 22.27 35.25
CA LYS A 77 -13.33 21.62 35.58
C LYS A 77 -14.51 22.57 35.39
N GLY A 78 -15.53 22.13 34.68
CA GLY A 78 -16.60 23.03 34.26
C GLY A 78 -17.75 22.35 33.52
N ASP A 79 -18.93 22.96 33.65
CA ASP A 79 -20.13 22.54 32.95
C ASP A 79 -20.44 23.45 31.74
N GLN A 80 -21.59 23.20 31.10
CA GLN A 80 -22.03 23.99 29.95
C GLN A 80 -22.28 25.47 30.27
N ALA A 81 -22.61 25.82 31.52
CA ALA A 81 -22.82 27.21 31.92
C ALA A 81 -21.48 27.94 32.01
N LEU A 82 -20.46 27.31 32.61
CA LEU A 82 -19.10 27.86 32.64
C LEU A 82 -18.54 28.00 31.23
N LEU A 83 -18.67 26.97 30.38
CA LEU A 83 -18.21 27.01 28.98
C LEU A 83 -18.81 28.20 28.22
N LYS A 84 -20.14 28.40 28.32
CA LYS A 84 -20.81 29.54 27.67
C LYS A 84 -20.32 30.89 28.20
N THR A 85 -19.94 30.94 29.48
CA THR A 85 -19.43 32.16 30.11
C THR A 85 -18.00 32.46 29.64
N LEU A 86 -17.12 31.46 29.62
CA LEU A 86 -15.74 31.58 29.14
C LEU A 86 -15.71 31.98 27.65
N LYS A 87 -16.53 31.35 26.79
CA LYS A 87 -16.66 31.71 25.37
C LYS A 87 -17.10 33.16 25.11
N LYS A 88 -17.83 33.78 26.05
CA LYS A 88 -18.31 35.17 25.95
C LYS A 88 -17.39 36.18 26.61
N SER A 89 -16.37 35.71 27.32
CA SER A 89 -15.40 36.57 27.99
C SER A 89 -14.42 37.20 26.98
N ASN A 90 -13.56 38.08 27.48
CA ASN A 90 -12.46 38.63 26.69
C ASN A 90 -11.34 37.61 26.41
N LEU A 91 -11.42 36.37 26.92
CA LEU A 91 -10.41 35.33 26.70
C LEU A 91 -10.24 34.96 25.23
N LYS A 92 -11.27 35.17 24.40
CA LYS A 92 -11.21 34.90 22.95
C LYS A 92 -10.06 35.63 22.22
N GLN A 93 -9.53 36.72 22.77
CA GLN A 93 -8.35 37.40 22.20
C GLN A 93 -7.02 36.72 22.53
N TYR A 94 -7.02 35.82 23.53
CA TYR A 94 -5.83 35.11 24.02
C TYR A 94 -5.89 33.61 23.71
N THR A 95 -7.06 33.07 23.39
CA THR A 95 -7.26 31.65 23.09
C THR A 95 -7.52 31.43 21.61
N GLU A 96 -6.93 30.39 21.04
CA GLU A 96 -7.33 29.84 19.75
C GLU A 96 -8.72 29.21 19.89
N GLU A 97 -8.87 28.36 20.92
CA GLU A 97 -10.11 27.66 21.19
C GLU A 97 -10.46 27.62 22.69
N ILE A 98 -11.76 27.60 22.95
CA ILE A 98 -12.33 27.32 24.27
C ILE A 98 -13.41 26.28 24.01
N GLU A 99 -13.22 25.03 24.38
CA GLU A 99 -14.12 23.96 23.97
C GLU A 99 -14.30 22.89 25.05
N PRO A 100 -15.39 22.11 25.01
CA PRO A 100 -15.55 21.00 25.95
C PRO A 100 -14.47 19.94 25.72
N ASP A 101 -13.88 19.45 26.80
CA ASP A 101 -12.95 18.33 26.79
C ASP A 101 -13.76 17.01 26.77
N TYR A 102 -14.21 16.61 25.58
CA TYR A 102 -15.06 15.44 25.43
C TYR A 102 -14.37 14.15 25.88
N ILE A 103 -15.15 13.24 26.45
CA ILE A 103 -14.68 11.90 26.83
C ILE A 103 -14.86 10.97 25.64
N TYR A 104 -13.76 10.48 25.10
CA TYR A 104 -13.73 9.43 24.08
C TYR A 104 -13.48 8.09 24.76
N ARG A 105 -13.95 7.01 24.13
CA ARG A 105 -13.92 5.67 24.73
C ARG A 105 -13.52 4.61 23.71
N ILE A 106 -13.16 3.44 24.21
CA ILE A 106 -13.22 2.21 23.43
C ILE A 106 -14.70 2.03 22.99
N PRO A 107 -14.97 1.91 21.68
CA PRO A 107 -16.31 1.66 21.15
C PRO A 107 -17.00 0.47 21.84
N GLU A 108 -18.28 0.61 22.22
CA GLU A 108 -19.02 -0.43 22.97
C GLU A 108 -19.13 -1.77 22.20
N GLY A 109 -19.29 -2.88 22.92
CA GLY A 109 -19.54 -4.21 22.35
C GLY A 109 -18.34 -5.16 22.34
N GLU A 110 -17.22 -4.77 22.93
CA GLU A 110 -16.03 -5.62 23.06
C GLU A 110 -16.14 -6.48 24.32
N THR A 111 -16.12 -7.80 24.14
CA THR A 111 -16.20 -8.75 25.26
C THR A 111 -14.96 -9.62 25.28
N LEU A 112 -14.21 -9.56 26.37
CA LEU A 112 -13.10 -10.46 26.64
C LEU A 112 -13.63 -11.87 26.88
N LYS A 113 -13.20 -12.81 26.04
CA LYS A 113 -13.23 -14.23 26.37
C LYS A 113 -11.91 -14.89 25.96
N ALA A 114 -11.32 -15.58 26.93
CA ALA A 114 -10.05 -16.27 26.80
C ALA A 114 -10.22 -17.53 25.96
N ILE A 115 -9.34 -17.72 24.97
CA ILE A 115 -9.31 -18.93 24.15
C ILE A 115 -8.22 -19.87 24.69
N ASP A 116 -8.59 -21.12 24.92
CA ASP A 116 -7.64 -22.18 25.25
C ASP A 116 -6.67 -22.42 24.06
N PRO A 117 -5.34 -22.37 24.27
CA PRO A 117 -4.34 -22.48 23.21
C PRO A 117 -4.27 -23.87 22.54
N THR A 118 -5.07 -24.86 22.95
CA THR A 118 -5.02 -26.20 22.37
C THR A 118 -5.70 -26.30 20.99
N ALA A 119 -4.94 -26.05 19.91
CA ALA A 119 -5.21 -26.65 18.60
C ALA A 119 -3.95 -26.72 17.74
N GLU A 120 -3.69 -27.88 17.13
CA GLU A 120 -2.75 -28.01 16.01
C GLU A 120 -3.50 -27.95 14.68
N PRO A 121 -2.98 -27.24 13.67
CA PRO A 121 -2.97 -27.84 12.34
C PRO A 121 -1.68 -27.61 11.54
N LYS A 122 -1.51 -28.47 10.53
CA LYS A 122 -0.36 -28.57 9.62
C LYS A 122 -0.12 -27.29 8.81
N LEU A 123 1.11 -26.80 8.88
CA LEU A 123 1.64 -25.64 8.15
C LEU A 123 1.78 -25.89 6.64
N SER A 124 1.28 -24.93 5.86
CA SER A 124 1.74 -24.65 4.50
C SER A 124 3.17 -24.08 4.56
N ALA A 125 4.04 -24.39 3.60
CA ALA A 125 5.43 -23.94 3.57
C ALA A 125 5.64 -22.40 3.46
N GLN A 126 4.56 -21.61 3.38
CA GLN A 126 4.58 -20.14 3.30
C GLN A 126 3.92 -19.43 4.49
N ALA A 127 3.33 -20.16 5.45
CA ALA A 127 2.73 -19.58 6.64
C ALA A 127 3.75 -19.40 7.78
N PRO A 128 3.58 -18.42 8.69
CA PRO A 128 4.39 -18.29 9.89
C PRO A 128 4.34 -19.54 10.76
N ASN A 129 5.41 -19.83 11.51
CA ASN A 129 5.50 -21.02 12.35
C ASN A 129 4.75 -20.92 13.70
N ASP A 130 3.95 -19.88 13.89
CA ASP A 130 3.20 -19.56 15.11
C ASP A 130 1.99 -20.51 15.26
N PRO A 131 1.87 -21.30 16.36
CA PRO A 131 0.92 -22.40 16.47
C PRO A 131 -0.56 -22.04 16.29
N MET A 132 -0.95 -20.80 16.64
CA MET A 132 -2.33 -20.34 16.57
C MET A 132 -2.62 -19.51 15.30
N TYR A 133 -1.65 -19.37 14.38
CA TYR A 133 -1.82 -18.60 13.15
C TYR A 133 -3.02 -19.06 12.31
N SER A 134 -3.28 -20.37 12.25
CA SER A 134 -4.43 -20.91 11.51
C SER A 134 -5.80 -20.48 12.06
N LYS A 135 -5.84 -19.92 13.29
CA LYS A 135 -7.06 -19.36 13.90
C LYS A 135 -7.25 -17.88 13.52
N GLN A 136 -6.24 -17.22 12.93
CA GLN A 136 -6.28 -15.81 12.52
C GLN A 136 -6.79 -15.66 11.08
N TRP A 137 -8.08 -15.96 10.88
CA TRP A 137 -8.76 -15.80 9.59
C TRP A 137 -8.55 -14.40 8.97
N ASN A 138 -8.42 -13.39 9.83
CA ASN A 138 -8.24 -11.99 9.47
C ASN A 138 -6.98 -11.74 8.63
N LEU A 139 -5.88 -12.45 8.93
CA LEU A 139 -4.62 -12.32 8.22
C LEU A 139 -4.70 -12.90 6.80
N HIS A 140 -5.34 -14.07 6.68
CA HIS A 140 -5.65 -14.68 5.39
C HIS A 140 -6.59 -13.81 4.55
N ASN A 141 -7.61 -13.22 5.18
CA ASN A 141 -8.58 -12.37 4.49
C ASN A 141 -7.94 -11.11 3.88
N ILE A 142 -6.87 -10.56 4.45
CA ILE A 142 -6.14 -9.43 3.84
C ILE A 142 -5.01 -9.89 2.89
N GLY A 143 -4.80 -11.19 2.71
CA GLY A 143 -3.78 -11.76 1.83
C GLY A 143 -2.34 -11.47 2.27
N ILE A 144 -2.09 -11.37 3.58
CA ILE A 144 -0.85 -10.81 4.12
C ILE A 144 0.41 -11.59 3.72
N GLU A 145 0.30 -12.90 3.49
CA GLU A 145 1.44 -13.79 3.27
C GLU A 145 2.25 -13.40 2.04
N ALA A 146 1.58 -12.98 0.97
CA ALA A 146 2.24 -12.46 -0.23
C ALA A 146 2.95 -11.13 0.05
N GLY A 147 2.36 -10.26 0.89
CA GLY A 147 2.98 -9.01 1.33
C GLY A 147 4.27 -9.24 2.13
N TRP A 148 4.27 -10.21 3.04
CA TRP A 148 5.45 -10.59 3.83
C TRP A 148 6.62 -11.09 3.01
N THR A 149 6.40 -11.59 1.79
CA THR A 149 7.52 -11.95 0.91
C THR A 149 8.36 -10.73 0.51
N GLU A 150 7.78 -9.52 0.56
CA GLU A 150 8.46 -8.28 0.18
C GLU A 150 8.90 -7.45 1.38
N THR A 151 8.02 -7.21 2.36
CA THR A 151 8.31 -6.39 3.55
C THR A 151 7.49 -6.82 4.76
N LYS A 152 8.03 -6.56 5.95
CA LYS A 152 7.46 -6.91 7.26
C LYS A 152 7.27 -5.68 8.17
N GLY A 153 7.48 -4.47 7.63
CA GLY A 153 7.32 -3.22 8.37
C GLY A 153 8.59 -2.69 9.03
N ARG A 154 9.76 -3.27 8.72
CA ARG A 154 11.04 -2.87 9.32
C ARG A 154 11.31 -1.37 9.23
N GLY A 155 11.70 -0.79 10.35
CA GLY A 155 12.12 0.61 10.44
C GLY A 155 10.97 1.62 10.47
N VAL A 156 9.73 1.14 10.51
CA VAL A 156 8.53 1.98 10.69
C VAL A 156 8.10 1.94 12.14
N THR A 157 7.72 3.09 12.70
CA THR A 157 7.18 3.17 14.06
C THR A 157 5.68 3.44 14.02
N VAL A 158 4.89 2.58 14.66
CA VAL A 158 3.43 2.75 14.79
C VAL A 158 3.09 3.15 16.22
N ALA A 159 2.52 4.35 16.39
CA ALA A 159 2.00 4.80 17.66
C ALA A 159 0.61 4.22 17.92
N VAL A 160 0.45 3.57 19.06
CA VAL A 160 -0.80 3.01 19.54
C VAL A 160 -1.31 3.93 20.64
N ILE A 161 -2.25 4.81 20.28
CA ILE A 161 -2.90 5.76 21.19
C ILE A 161 -4.15 5.11 21.74
N ASP A 162 -4.05 4.55 22.94
CA ASP A 162 -5.02 3.59 23.49
C ASP A 162 -4.96 3.51 25.04
N THR A 163 -5.22 2.34 25.64
CA THR A 163 -5.12 2.06 27.09
C THR A 163 -3.70 1.76 27.56
N GLY A 164 -2.70 1.91 26.69
CA GLY A 164 -1.31 1.50 26.93
C GLY A 164 -0.97 0.18 26.24
N VAL A 165 0.28 -0.26 26.35
CA VAL A 165 0.74 -1.57 25.84
C VAL A 165 1.64 -2.21 26.88
N SER A 166 1.32 -3.45 27.23
CA SER A 166 2.12 -4.24 28.18
C SER A 166 2.91 -5.34 27.47
N PRO A 167 4.14 -5.65 27.92
CA PRO A 167 4.95 -6.72 27.35
C PRO A 167 4.37 -8.09 27.75
N VAL A 168 3.50 -8.64 26.92
CA VAL A 168 3.06 -10.05 27.02
C VAL A 168 4.08 -10.99 26.35
N PRO A 169 4.09 -12.30 26.66
CA PRO A 169 5.07 -13.24 26.11
C PRO A 169 5.18 -13.20 24.58
N ASP A 170 4.06 -13.03 23.88
CA ASP A 170 4.04 -13.01 22.41
C ASP A 170 4.33 -11.61 21.81
N LEU A 171 4.72 -10.64 22.64
CA LEU A 171 5.31 -9.35 22.23
C LEU A 171 6.80 -9.27 22.58
N GLU A 172 7.43 -10.35 23.07
CA GLU A 172 8.83 -10.34 23.53
C GLU A 172 9.82 -9.85 22.46
N LYS A 173 9.58 -10.15 21.17
CA LYS A 173 10.45 -9.71 20.07
C LYS A 173 9.99 -8.40 19.43
N THR A 174 8.86 -7.85 19.86
CA THR A 174 8.34 -6.58 19.35
C THR A 174 9.06 -5.43 20.04
N ASN A 175 9.65 -4.53 19.25
CA ASN A 175 10.37 -3.39 19.80
C ASN A 175 9.39 -2.30 20.27
N LEU A 176 9.17 -2.20 21.58
CA LEU A 176 8.43 -1.11 22.20
C LEU A 176 9.38 0.08 22.40
N VAL A 177 9.18 1.16 21.62
CA VAL A 177 9.95 2.40 21.80
C VAL A 177 9.37 3.23 22.93
N THR A 178 10.04 4.34 23.28
CA THR A 178 9.59 5.25 24.35
C THR A 178 8.15 5.68 24.14
N GLY A 179 7.31 5.39 25.13
CA GLY A 179 5.93 5.78 25.20
C GLY A 179 5.66 6.83 26.28
N TYR A 180 4.38 7.11 26.52
CA TYR A 180 3.93 7.98 27.60
C TYR A 180 2.51 7.66 28.06
N ASP A 181 2.26 7.85 29.35
CA ASP A 181 0.95 7.73 29.98
C ASP A 181 0.42 9.12 30.31
N PHE A 182 -0.47 9.63 29.46
CA PHE A 182 -1.14 10.92 29.62
C PHE A 182 -2.22 10.88 30.70
N VAL A 183 -2.75 9.69 31.02
CA VAL A 183 -3.76 9.53 32.08
C VAL A 183 -3.15 9.76 33.47
N ASN A 184 -1.91 9.29 33.68
CA ASN A 184 -1.23 9.36 34.97
C ASN A 184 0.04 10.23 34.98
N ASP A 185 0.33 10.94 33.89
CA ASP A 185 1.48 11.82 33.68
C ASP A 185 2.83 11.15 34.03
N ARG A 186 3.13 10.01 33.39
CA ARG A 186 4.35 9.22 33.65
C ARG A 186 4.90 8.53 32.38
N ASP A 187 6.18 8.17 32.41
CA ASP A 187 6.86 7.58 31.24
C ASP A 187 6.47 6.12 30.96
N SER A 188 5.89 5.40 31.93
CA SER A 188 5.40 4.03 31.72
C SER A 188 3.96 4.02 31.21
N ALA A 189 3.80 3.63 29.94
CA ALA A 189 2.52 3.50 29.24
C ALA A 189 2.00 2.05 29.26
N GLU A 190 2.11 1.37 30.40
CA GLU A 190 1.62 0.01 30.58
C GLU A 190 0.09 -0.07 30.48
N ASP A 191 -0.38 -1.15 29.88
CA ASP A 191 -1.79 -1.46 29.71
C ASP A 191 -2.36 -2.10 30.99
N ASP A 192 -3.50 -1.58 31.43
CA ASP A 192 -4.29 -2.06 32.58
C ASP A 192 -5.73 -2.43 32.17
N ASN A 193 -6.01 -2.47 30.87
CA ASN A 193 -7.31 -2.84 30.29
C ASN A 193 -7.22 -4.08 29.37
N GLY A 194 -6.10 -4.25 28.67
CA GLY A 194 -5.89 -5.31 27.68
C GLY A 194 -6.36 -4.94 26.26
N HIS A 195 -6.96 -3.77 26.07
CA HIS A 195 -7.35 -3.31 24.74
C HIS A 195 -6.16 -2.86 23.90
N GLY A 196 -5.36 -1.92 24.40
CA GLY A 196 -4.20 -1.40 23.69
C GLY A 196 -3.13 -2.46 23.40
N THR A 197 -2.94 -3.44 24.29
CA THR A 197 -2.03 -4.58 24.03
C THR A 197 -2.56 -5.47 22.90
N HIS A 198 -3.87 -5.69 22.80
CA HIS A 198 -4.49 -6.45 21.70
C HIS A 198 -4.35 -5.71 20.36
N VAL A 199 -4.58 -4.40 20.37
CA VAL A 199 -4.38 -3.51 19.21
C VAL A 199 -2.93 -3.54 18.74
N ALA A 200 -1.96 -3.38 19.66
CA ALA A 200 -0.53 -3.47 19.36
C ALA A 200 -0.14 -4.84 18.78
N GLY A 201 -0.70 -5.92 19.33
CA GLY A 201 -0.54 -7.27 18.81
C GLY A 201 -1.02 -7.44 17.38
N THR A 202 -2.21 -6.91 17.07
CA THR A 202 -2.73 -6.93 15.68
C THR A 202 -1.77 -6.24 14.70
N ILE A 203 -1.13 -5.16 15.12
CA ILE A 203 -0.13 -4.45 14.30
C ILE A 203 1.17 -5.24 14.22
N ALA A 204 1.77 -5.64 15.33
CA ALA A 204 3.16 -6.12 15.37
C ALA A 204 3.42 -7.22 16.42
N GLN A 205 2.50 -8.17 16.62
CA GLN A 205 2.77 -9.40 17.37
C GLN A 205 4.08 -10.06 16.91
N SER A 206 4.86 -10.58 17.84
CA SER A 206 6.04 -11.38 17.49
C SER A 206 5.61 -12.54 16.59
N THR A 207 6.24 -12.67 15.42
CA THR A 207 5.85 -13.65 14.40
C THR A 207 7.06 -14.51 14.04
N ASN A 208 6.83 -15.76 13.64
CA ASN A 208 7.87 -16.78 13.46
C ASN A 208 8.67 -17.07 14.74
N ASN A 209 8.02 -17.04 15.90
CA ASN A 209 8.66 -17.34 17.19
C ASN A 209 8.28 -18.74 17.74
N SER A 210 7.49 -19.52 17.00
CA SER A 210 6.95 -20.83 17.43
C SER A 210 6.09 -20.76 18.68
N PHE A 211 5.47 -19.61 18.93
CA PHE A 211 4.59 -19.33 20.05
C PHE A 211 3.38 -18.52 19.57
N GLY A 212 2.26 -18.63 20.27
CA GLY A 212 1.09 -17.79 20.05
C GLY A 212 0.65 -17.59 18.60
N VAL A 213 0.53 -16.32 18.21
CA VAL A 213 -0.13 -15.81 17.00
C VAL A 213 0.79 -14.85 16.24
N ALA A 214 0.33 -14.29 15.11
CA ALA A 214 1.12 -13.40 14.26
C ALA A 214 0.55 -11.96 14.19
N GLY A 215 1.43 -11.01 13.85
CA GLY A 215 1.13 -9.59 13.65
C GLY A 215 1.37 -9.17 12.21
N ILE A 216 0.73 -8.09 11.75
CA ILE A 216 0.75 -7.70 10.32
C ILE A 216 2.10 -7.13 9.89
N ALA A 217 2.65 -6.19 10.66
CA ALA A 217 3.92 -5.54 10.47
C ALA A 217 4.88 -5.94 11.60
N TYR A 218 5.14 -7.25 11.74
CA TYR A 218 5.88 -7.83 12.87
C TYR A 218 7.36 -7.44 12.97
N GLU A 219 7.91 -6.65 12.04
CA GLU A 219 9.24 -6.02 12.18
C GLU A 219 9.15 -4.50 12.44
N ALA A 220 7.95 -3.93 12.58
CA ALA A 220 7.74 -2.54 12.97
C ALA A 220 7.98 -2.33 14.47
N ASN A 221 8.24 -1.08 14.85
CA ASN A 221 8.28 -0.67 16.25
C ASN A 221 6.89 -0.22 16.71
N ILE A 222 6.57 -0.41 17.98
CA ILE A 222 5.35 0.12 18.61
C ILE A 222 5.71 1.23 19.58
N MET A 223 5.04 2.38 19.46
CA MET A 223 5.11 3.49 20.43
C MET A 223 3.84 3.48 21.28
N PRO A 224 3.89 3.06 22.54
CA PRO A 224 2.71 2.97 23.39
C PRO A 224 2.35 4.34 23.98
N LEU A 225 1.12 4.81 23.72
CA LEU A 225 0.64 6.08 24.26
C LEU A 225 -0.69 5.84 24.96
N LYS A 226 -0.66 5.88 26.29
CA LYS A 226 -1.84 5.65 27.12
C LYS A 226 -2.60 6.96 27.31
N VAL A 227 -3.79 7.02 26.70
CA VAL A 227 -4.73 8.14 26.82
C VAL A 227 -6.08 7.69 27.38
N LEU A 228 -6.33 6.37 27.38
CA LEU A 228 -7.52 5.77 27.98
C LEU A 228 -7.17 5.11 29.32
N SER A 229 -8.01 5.37 30.33
CA SER A 229 -7.91 4.75 31.64
C SER A 229 -8.21 3.24 31.60
N SER A 230 -8.06 2.55 32.73
CA SER A 230 -8.45 1.14 32.90
C SER A 230 -9.92 0.85 32.58
N PHE A 231 -10.77 1.88 32.56
CA PHE A 231 -12.18 1.79 32.19
C PHE A 231 -12.44 2.06 30.70
N GLY A 232 -11.38 2.25 29.90
CA GLY A 232 -11.49 2.45 28.46
C GLY A 232 -11.97 3.84 28.05
N GLY A 233 -11.91 4.83 28.94
CA GLY A 233 -12.28 6.22 28.66
C GLY A 233 -11.11 7.17 28.88
N GLY A 234 -11.02 8.19 28.04
CA GLY A 234 -9.99 9.23 28.04
C GLY A 234 -10.50 10.53 27.45
N THR A 235 -9.68 11.57 27.50
CA THR A 235 -10.12 12.93 27.17
C THR A 235 -9.55 13.41 25.86
N VAL A 236 -10.25 14.35 25.21
CA VAL A 236 -9.80 14.97 23.96
C VAL A 236 -8.44 15.64 24.15
N ALA A 237 -8.22 16.33 25.28
CA ALA A 237 -6.94 16.96 25.58
C ALA A 237 -5.78 15.93 25.60
N ASP A 238 -5.95 14.81 26.30
CA ASP A 238 -4.92 13.75 26.36
C ASP A 238 -4.66 13.13 24.98
N ILE A 239 -5.71 12.91 24.20
CA ILE A 239 -5.60 12.35 22.84
C ILE A 239 -4.87 13.32 21.91
N ALA A 240 -5.21 14.61 21.96
CA ALA A 240 -4.58 15.64 21.12
C ALA A 240 -3.08 15.77 21.44
N GLU A 241 -2.70 15.86 22.70
CA GLU A 241 -1.29 15.91 23.12
C GLU A 241 -0.55 14.62 22.72
N ALA A 242 -1.17 13.45 22.85
CA ALA A 242 -0.57 12.17 22.43
C ALA A 242 -0.31 12.10 20.92
N ILE A 243 -1.22 12.63 20.09
CA ILE A 243 -1.02 12.70 18.64
C ILE A 243 0.19 13.58 18.30
N ARG A 244 0.31 14.74 18.95
CA ARG A 244 1.45 15.64 18.75
C ARG A 244 2.75 15.04 19.26
N PHE A 245 2.74 14.42 20.44
CA PHE A 245 3.86 13.66 20.97
C PHE A 245 4.32 12.56 20.00
N ALA A 246 3.40 11.79 19.43
CA ALA A 246 3.73 10.75 18.45
C ALA A 246 4.45 11.32 17.24
N ALA A 247 3.91 12.42 16.68
CA ALA A 247 4.50 13.08 15.52
C ALA A 247 5.89 13.67 15.81
N ASP A 248 6.08 14.22 17.00
CA ASP A 248 7.36 14.79 17.45
C ASP A 248 8.41 13.70 17.69
N ASN A 249 7.99 12.56 18.22
CA ASN A 249 8.82 11.41 18.53
C ASN A 249 8.94 10.40 17.38
N LYS A 250 8.70 10.85 16.13
CA LYS A 250 8.96 10.09 14.90
C LYS A 250 8.10 8.83 14.74
N ALA A 251 6.85 8.87 15.18
CA ALA A 251 5.86 7.93 14.69
C ALA A 251 5.66 8.13 13.18
N ASP A 252 5.52 7.03 12.45
CA ASP A 252 5.21 7.02 11.03
C ASP A 252 3.71 6.85 10.75
N VAL A 253 3.05 6.12 11.65
CA VAL A 253 1.63 5.80 11.62
C VAL A 253 1.09 5.95 13.04
N ILE A 254 -0.11 6.50 13.18
CA ILE A 254 -0.86 6.59 14.44
C ILE A 254 -2.12 5.75 14.27
N ASN A 255 -2.39 4.87 15.23
CA ASN A 255 -3.63 4.12 15.35
C ASN A 255 -4.46 4.64 16.53
N LEU A 256 -5.69 5.07 16.24
CA LEU A 256 -6.69 5.54 17.20
C LEU A 256 -7.87 4.54 17.23
N SER A 257 -7.74 3.51 18.07
CA SER A 257 -8.80 2.51 18.30
C SER A 257 -9.78 3.00 19.37
N LEU A 258 -10.23 4.24 19.20
CA LEU A 258 -11.08 4.97 20.14
C LEU A 258 -12.01 5.90 19.37
N GLY A 259 -13.08 6.33 20.02
CA GLY A 259 -13.94 7.34 19.44
C GLY A 259 -14.97 7.88 20.40
N GLY A 260 -15.66 8.93 19.97
CA GLY A 260 -16.68 9.57 20.78
C GLY A 260 -17.55 10.53 19.97
N GLY A 261 -18.62 10.96 20.62
CA GLY A 261 -19.38 12.13 20.18
C GLY A 261 -18.63 13.41 20.53
N GLY A 262 -18.82 14.44 19.71
CA GLY A 262 -18.34 15.79 19.95
C GLY A 262 -17.17 16.11 19.04
N GLU A 263 -17.40 17.06 18.13
CA GLU A 263 -16.34 17.67 17.33
C GLU A 263 -15.50 18.59 18.22
N SER A 264 -14.19 18.55 18.04
CA SER A 264 -13.17 19.29 18.77
C SER A 264 -12.19 19.86 17.75
N SER A 265 -12.01 21.18 17.78
CA SER A 265 -11.02 21.87 16.96
C SER A 265 -9.61 21.44 17.37
N VAL A 266 -9.34 21.32 18.68
CA VAL A 266 -8.01 20.95 19.21
C VAL A 266 -7.57 19.57 18.71
N LEU A 267 -8.49 18.59 18.70
CA LEU A 267 -8.19 17.25 18.19
C LEU A 267 -7.98 17.25 16.67
N LYS A 268 -8.80 18.00 15.94
CA LYS A 268 -8.64 18.16 14.49
C LYS A 268 -7.27 18.76 14.15
N ASP A 269 -6.85 19.80 14.87
CA ASP A 269 -5.60 20.49 14.62
C ASP A 269 -4.38 19.64 15.01
N ALA A 270 -4.50 18.79 16.03
CA ALA A 270 -3.50 17.76 16.33
C ALA A 270 -3.35 16.74 15.19
N ILE A 271 -4.45 16.29 14.58
CA ILE A 271 -4.44 15.38 13.42
C ILE A 271 -3.79 16.07 12.21
N ASP A 272 -4.16 17.31 11.92
CA ASP A 272 -3.58 18.11 10.85
C ASP A 272 -2.07 18.33 11.05
N TYR A 273 -1.64 18.56 12.30
CA TYR A 273 -0.23 18.67 12.67
C TYR A 273 0.54 17.37 12.40
N ALA A 274 0.00 16.22 12.81
CA ALA A 274 0.61 14.92 12.56
C ALA A 274 0.70 14.63 11.05
N HIS A 275 -0.37 14.91 10.29
CA HIS A 275 -0.37 14.77 8.83
C HIS A 275 0.69 15.66 8.17
N GLY A 276 0.78 16.93 8.58
CA GLY A 276 1.81 17.87 8.12
C GLY A 276 3.24 17.44 8.41
N LYS A 277 3.45 16.59 9.42
CA LYS A 277 4.74 15.94 9.72
C LYS A 277 5.00 14.64 8.96
N GLY A 278 4.09 14.23 8.08
CA GLY A 278 4.20 13.00 7.29
C GLY A 278 3.75 11.75 8.03
N VAL A 279 2.95 11.89 9.09
CA VAL A 279 2.38 10.78 9.86
C VAL A 279 1.02 10.39 9.30
N VAL A 280 0.79 9.10 9.14
CA VAL A 280 -0.52 8.57 8.70
C VAL A 280 -1.39 8.35 9.92
N VAL A 281 -2.57 8.98 10.00
CA VAL A 281 -3.50 8.80 11.12
C VAL A 281 -4.63 7.88 10.70
N ILE A 282 -4.89 6.83 11.49
CA ILE A 282 -5.90 5.81 11.21
C ILE A 282 -6.80 5.68 12.44
N ALA A 283 -8.12 5.67 12.23
CA ALA A 283 -9.08 5.70 13.33
C ALA A 283 -10.28 4.79 13.08
N ALA A 284 -10.79 4.23 14.18
CA ALA A 284 -11.96 3.35 14.19
C ALA A 284 -13.25 4.12 13.86
N ALA A 285 -14.08 3.61 12.95
CA ALA A 285 -15.31 4.30 12.53
C ALA A 285 -16.42 4.33 13.59
N GLY A 286 -16.37 3.44 14.60
CA GLY A 286 -17.34 3.32 15.70
C GLY A 286 -18.26 2.10 15.60
N ASN A 287 -18.90 1.72 16.72
CA ASN A 287 -19.61 0.44 16.90
C ASN A 287 -21.13 0.60 17.17
N ALA A 288 -21.78 1.58 16.54
CA ALA A 288 -23.20 1.89 16.80
C ALA A 288 -24.15 1.57 15.63
N ASP A 289 -23.67 0.87 14.59
CA ASP A 289 -24.42 0.59 13.35
C ASP A 289 -25.01 1.87 12.70
N ARG A 290 -24.30 2.99 12.80
CA ARG A 290 -24.74 4.29 12.26
C ARG A 290 -24.16 4.53 10.87
N ASN A 291 -24.96 5.18 10.02
CA ASN A 291 -24.54 5.69 8.71
C ASN A 291 -23.74 7.01 8.84
N ALA A 292 -22.70 6.98 9.67
CA ALA A 292 -21.65 7.98 9.76
C ALA A 292 -20.51 7.44 10.62
N ALA A 293 -19.27 7.76 10.27
CA ALA A 293 -18.12 7.57 11.16
C ALA A 293 -18.20 8.52 12.37
N ASP A 294 -17.72 8.03 13.51
CA ASP A 294 -17.52 8.82 14.73
C ASP A 294 -16.21 9.62 14.67
N TYR A 295 -16.03 10.56 15.59
CA TYR A 295 -14.76 11.26 15.74
C TYR A 295 -13.82 10.38 16.59
N PRO A 296 -12.50 10.33 16.29
CA PRO A 296 -11.78 11.17 15.33
C PRO A 296 -11.80 10.70 13.87
N ALA A 297 -12.31 9.50 13.58
CA ALA A 297 -12.29 8.94 12.22
C ALA A 297 -12.92 9.84 11.16
N ARG A 298 -13.90 10.66 11.54
CA ARG A 298 -14.55 11.59 10.63
C ARG A 298 -13.70 12.80 10.21
N TYR A 299 -12.63 13.13 10.94
CA TYR A 299 -11.83 14.30 10.60
C TYR A 299 -11.10 14.11 9.26
N PRO A 300 -10.90 15.18 8.47
CA PRO A 300 -9.93 15.15 7.39
C PRO A 300 -8.57 14.65 7.89
N HIS A 301 -7.82 13.97 7.01
CA HIS A 301 -6.51 13.39 7.30
C HIS A 301 -6.49 12.22 8.31
N ALA A 302 -7.62 11.87 8.94
CA ALA A 302 -7.82 10.59 9.60
C ALA A 302 -8.41 9.60 8.60
N ILE A 303 -7.81 8.41 8.48
CA ILE A 303 -8.34 7.32 7.66
C ILE A 303 -9.36 6.55 8.50
N ALA A 304 -10.63 6.64 8.13
CA ALA A 304 -11.72 5.99 8.84
C ALA A 304 -11.91 4.53 8.43
N VAL A 305 -11.91 3.64 9.41
CA VAL A 305 -11.94 2.19 9.18
C VAL A 305 -13.22 1.54 9.73
N ALA A 306 -14.02 0.99 8.81
CA ALA A 306 -15.17 0.14 9.15
C ALA A 306 -14.75 -1.33 9.38
N ALA A 307 -15.55 -2.06 10.15
CA ALA A 307 -15.29 -3.44 10.54
C ALA A 307 -16.01 -4.46 9.66
N LEU A 308 -15.26 -5.50 9.27
CA LEU A 308 -15.75 -6.70 8.59
C LEU A 308 -15.77 -7.89 9.54
N ASP A 309 -16.75 -8.77 9.37
CA ASP A 309 -16.75 -10.09 10.02
C ASP A 309 -15.93 -11.13 9.22
N ALA A 310 -15.88 -12.37 9.72
CA ALA A 310 -15.12 -13.46 9.10
C ALA A 310 -15.62 -13.87 7.71
N SER A 311 -16.89 -13.59 7.38
CA SER A 311 -17.44 -13.81 6.03
C SER A 311 -17.09 -12.69 5.06
N GLY A 312 -16.46 -11.62 5.56
CA GLY A 312 -16.09 -10.44 4.81
C GLY A 312 -17.25 -9.45 4.63
N GLU A 313 -18.36 -9.64 5.32
CA GLU A 313 -19.49 -8.71 5.31
C GLU A 313 -19.34 -7.64 6.39
N LYS A 314 -20.09 -6.54 6.30
CA LYS A 314 -20.08 -5.50 7.33
C LYS A 314 -20.45 -6.13 8.67
N ALA A 315 -19.60 -5.95 9.68
CA ALA A 315 -19.92 -6.40 11.03
C ALA A 315 -21.23 -5.73 11.51
N PRO A 316 -22.12 -6.45 12.21
CA PRO A 316 -23.44 -5.91 12.59
C PRO A 316 -23.37 -4.61 13.40
N TYR A 317 -22.32 -4.42 14.19
CA TYR A 317 -22.12 -3.22 15.00
C TYR A 317 -21.41 -2.07 14.26
N SER A 318 -20.76 -2.33 13.13
CA SER A 318 -19.89 -1.32 12.49
C SER A 318 -20.70 -0.13 12.01
N ASN A 319 -20.27 1.07 12.41
CA ASN A 319 -20.61 2.29 11.69
C ASN A 319 -20.12 2.20 10.24
N PHE A 320 -20.81 2.89 9.35
CA PHE A 320 -20.59 2.84 7.91
C PHE A 320 -20.97 4.17 7.25
N GLY A 321 -20.78 4.26 5.94
CA GLY A 321 -21.36 5.33 5.16
C GLY A 321 -20.53 6.61 5.19
N ALA A 322 -21.15 7.73 5.57
CA ALA A 322 -20.50 9.03 5.46
C ALA A 322 -19.23 9.12 6.33
N GLY A 323 -18.10 9.45 5.70
CA GLY A 323 -16.81 9.58 6.37
C GLY A 323 -16.08 8.26 6.64
N VAL A 324 -16.49 7.15 6.02
CA VAL A 324 -15.72 5.88 6.01
C VAL A 324 -14.88 5.79 4.74
N ASP A 325 -13.57 5.55 4.89
CA ASP A 325 -12.63 5.48 3.76
C ASP A 325 -12.38 4.04 3.29
N ILE A 326 -12.31 3.08 4.21
CA ILE A 326 -11.99 1.68 3.91
C ILE A 326 -12.56 0.74 4.96
N SER A 327 -12.69 -0.54 4.62
CA SER A 327 -13.10 -1.59 5.56
C SER A 327 -12.01 -2.64 5.76
N ALA A 328 -11.89 -3.15 6.98
CA ALA A 328 -10.90 -4.16 7.35
C ALA A 328 -11.47 -5.17 8.37
N PRO A 329 -10.82 -6.32 8.59
CA PRO A 329 -11.27 -7.31 9.57
C PRO A 329 -11.40 -6.72 10.99
N GLY A 330 -12.64 -6.63 11.49
CA GLY A 330 -12.94 -6.24 12.87
C GLY A 330 -13.56 -7.37 13.69
N GLY A 331 -14.01 -8.44 13.03
CA GLY A 331 -14.55 -9.67 13.64
C GLY A 331 -15.99 -9.54 14.14
N SER A 332 -16.61 -10.70 14.39
CA SER A 332 -17.90 -10.80 15.07
C SER A 332 -17.94 -12.08 15.89
N THR A 333 -18.16 -11.94 17.20
CA THR A 333 -18.25 -13.05 18.15
C THR A 333 -19.68 -13.59 18.28
N ALA A 334 -20.61 -13.09 17.46
CA ALA A 334 -22.02 -13.50 17.47
C ALA A 334 -22.21 -15.02 17.23
N GLN A 335 -21.30 -15.65 16.49
CA GLN A 335 -21.30 -17.09 16.20
C GLN A 335 -20.20 -17.85 16.95
N GLY A 336 -19.58 -17.22 17.95
CA GLY A 336 -18.46 -17.76 18.73
C GLY A 336 -17.15 -17.02 18.51
N GLU A 337 -16.17 -17.31 19.36
CA GLU A 337 -14.88 -16.59 19.44
C GLU A 337 -14.01 -16.76 18.19
N ALA A 338 -14.20 -17.83 17.43
CA ALA A 338 -13.52 -18.05 16.16
C ALA A 338 -13.80 -16.97 15.11
N GLY A 339 -14.91 -16.22 15.26
CA GLY A 339 -15.24 -15.07 14.41
C GLY A 339 -14.61 -13.75 14.85
N GLY A 340 -13.98 -13.69 16.04
CA GLY A 340 -13.26 -12.50 16.52
C GLY A 340 -11.82 -12.43 16.02
N ILE A 341 -11.11 -11.36 16.38
CA ILE A 341 -9.70 -11.14 16.09
C ILE A 341 -8.88 -11.61 17.30
N LEU A 342 -8.07 -12.64 17.10
CA LEU A 342 -7.33 -13.32 18.16
C LEU A 342 -5.92 -12.74 18.33
N GLN A 343 -5.60 -12.26 19.53
CA GLN A 343 -4.24 -11.83 19.91
C GLN A 343 -3.85 -12.24 21.34
N ASN A 344 -2.54 -12.29 21.64
CA ASN A 344 -2.08 -12.31 23.03
C ASN A 344 -2.24 -10.91 23.63
N THR A 345 -2.98 -10.81 24.72
CA THR A 345 -3.22 -9.57 25.45
C THR A 345 -3.28 -9.82 26.96
N LEU A 346 -3.73 -8.84 27.74
CA LEU A 346 -3.97 -8.96 29.17
C LEU A 346 -5.45 -9.22 29.48
N ASN A 347 -5.67 -10.03 30.51
CA ASN A 347 -6.95 -10.11 31.19
C ASN A 347 -7.05 -8.91 32.16
N PRO A 348 -7.99 -7.96 31.99
CA PRO A 348 -8.08 -6.80 32.87
C PRO A 348 -8.50 -7.11 34.31
N GLN A 349 -9.10 -8.27 34.56
CA GLN A 349 -9.48 -8.67 35.92
C GLN A 349 -8.28 -9.22 36.71
N THR A 350 -7.36 -9.93 36.06
CA THR A 350 -6.23 -10.59 36.74
C THR A 350 -4.88 -9.94 36.46
N GLY A 351 -4.77 -9.14 35.40
CA GLY A 351 -3.51 -8.62 34.87
C GLY A 351 -2.64 -9.70 34.20
N GLU A 352 -3.16 -10.92 34.02
CA GLU A 352 -2.39 -12.02 33.45
C GLU A 352 -2.45 -12.02 31.92
N SER A 353 -1.37 -12.49 31.30
CA SER A 353 -1.31 -12.73 29.87
C SER A 353 -2.32 -13.81 29.43
N VAL A 354 -3.06 -13.53 28.38
CA VAL A 354 -4.09 -14.43 27.82
C VAL A 354 -4.18 -14.28 26.30
N PHE A 355 -4.59 -15.33 25.59
CA PHE A 355 -5.02 -15.20 24.19
C PHE A 355 -6.52 -14.94 24.15
N ALA A 356 -6.94 -13.82 23.59
CA ALA A 356 -8.34 -13.43 23.56
C ALA A 356 -8.78 -12.96 22.16
N ALA A 357 -10.02 -13.29 21.80
CA ALA A 357 -10.64 -12.83 20.58
C ALA A 357 -11.54 -11.63 20.84
N PHE A 358 -11.23 -10.49 20.23
CA PHE A 358 -12.04 -9.27 20.32
C PHE A 358 -12.84 -9.02 19.04
N GLN A 359 -13.84 -8.17 19.13
CA GLN A 359 -14.55 -7.63 17.98
C GLN A 359 -14.64 -6.11 18.12
N GLY A 360 -14.55 -5.38 17.01
CA GLY A 360 -14.74 -3.94 17.01
C GLY A 360 -14.16 -3.28 15.77
N THR A 361 -14.60 -2.04 15.49
CA THR A 361 -13.84 -1.15 14.59
C THR A 361 -12.45 -0.84 15.15
N SER A 362 -12.28 -0.92 16.47
CA SER A 362 -11.01 -0.91 17.20
C SER A 362 -10.05 -2.04 16.81
N MET A 363 -10.57 -3.17 16.33
CA MET A 363 -9.77 -4.27 15.77
C MET A 363 -9.57 -4.11 14.27
N ALA A 364 -10.44 -3.40 13.55
CA ALA A 364 -10.27 -3.13 12.12
C ALA A 364 -9.20 -2.05 11.85
N ALA A 365 -9.18 -0.97 12.64
CA ALA A 365 -8.18 0.09 12.54
C ALA A 365 -6.71 -0.41 12.57
N PRO A 366 -6.29 -1.28 13.51
CA PRO A 366 -4.93 -1.78 13.55
C PRO A 366 -4.56 -2.67 12.36
N HIS A 367 -5.54 -3.27 11.66
CA HIS A 367 -5.25 -3.94 10.39
C HIS A 367 -4.78 -2.94 9.33
N VAL A 368 -5.48 -1.81 9.20
CA VAL A 368 -5.09 -0.75 8.28
C VAL A 368 -3.77 -0.11 8.73
N ALA A 369 -3.55 0.07 10.03
CA ALA A 369 -2.29 0.60 10.57
C ALA A 369 -1.09 -0.31 10.27
N GLY A 370 -1.25 -1.62 10.45
CA GLY A 370 -0.24 -2.60 10.06
C GLY A 370 0.07 -2.53 8.56
N VAL A 371 -0.95 -2.51 7.70
CA VAL A 371 -0.73 -2.42 6.24
C VAL A 371 -0.12 -1.08 5.83
N ALA A 372 -0.53 0.04 6.45
CA ALA A 372 0.09 1.34 6.25
C ALA A 372 1.58 1.32 6.61
N ALA A 373 1.95 0.61 7.70
CA ALA A 373 3.35 0.41 8.05
C ALA A 373 4.12 -0.39 6.99
N LEU A 374 3.53 -1.43 6.40
CA LEU A 374 4.13 -2.16 5.28
C LEU A 374 4.33 -1.27 4.05
N ILE A 375 3.35 -0.42 3.72
CA ILE A 375 3.43 0.55 2.61
C ILE A 375 4.57 1.56 2.84
N LYS A 376 4.68 2.11 4.07
CA LYS A 376 5.76 3.02 4.44
C LYS A 376 7.13 2.34 4.39
N ALA A 377 7.23 1.10 4.86
CA ALA A 377 8.46 0.30 4.75
C ALA A 377 8.84 -0.01 3.28
N ALA A 378 7.87 -0.11 2.38
CA ALA A 378 8.09 -0.20 0.94
C ALA A 378 8.53 1.14 0.30
N GLY A 379 8.64 2.21 1.09
CA GLY A 379 9.18 3.51 0.72
C GLY A 379 8.16 4.50 0.16
N VAL A 380 6.86 4.33 0.44
CA VAL A 380 5.85 5.37 0.19
C VAL A 380 5.64 6.13 1.50
N THR A 381 6.21 7.32 1.62
CA THR A 381 6.33 8.00 2.92
C THR A 381 5.30 9.11 3.15
N GLU A 382 4.74 9.70 2.10
CA GLU A 382 3.75 10.78 2.20
C GLU A 382 2.35 10.23 2.57
N PRO A 383 1.66 10.79 3.58
CA PRO A 383 0.38 10.25 4.05
C PRO A 383 -0.70 10.10 2.99
N ASP A 384 -0.87 11.11 2.14
CA ASP A 384 -1.88 11.07 1.06
C ASP A 384 -1.60 9.98 0.03
N LYS A 385 -0.33 9.70 -0.24
CA LYS A 385 0.07 8.60 -1.12
C LYS A 385 -0.17 7.24 -0.45
N VAL A 386 0.03 7.13 0.86
CA VAL A 386 -0.31 5.90 1.61
C VAL A 386 -1.82 5.64 1.55
N LEU A 387 -2.65 6.66 1.81
CA LEU A 387 -4.10 6.57 1.68
C LEU A 387 -4.51 6.16 0.25
N ALA A 388 -3.93 6.80 -0.77
CA ALA A 388 -4.21 6.45 -2.16
C ALA A 388 -3.85 5.00 -2.49
N VAL A 389 -2.72 4.49 -1.99
CA VAL A 389 -2.32 3.08 -2.15
C VAL A 389 -3.33 2.15 -1.47
N LEU A 390 -3.72 2.45 -0.22
CA LEU A 390 -4.73 1.66 0.51
C LEU A 390 -6.04 1.59 -0.28
N MET A 391 -6.59 2.74 -0.70
CA MET A 391 -7.86 2.79 -1.42
C MET A 391 -7.80 2.14 -2.81
N GLN A 392 -6.71 2.33 -3.56
CA GLN A 392 -6.58 1.75 -4.91
C GLN A 392 -6.35 0.23 -4.89
N SER A 393 -5.69 -0.26 -3.84
CA SER A 393 -5.41 -1.68 -3.65
C SER A 393 -6.58 -2.46 -3.04
N ALA A 394 -7.53 -1.77 -2.41
CA ALA A 394 -8.69 -2.39 -1.77
C ALA A 394 -9.51 -3.21 -2.77
N ARG A 395 -9.99 -4.37 -2.32
CA ARG A 395 -10.91 -5.21 -3.09
C ARG A 395 -12.27 -4.53 -3.13
N LYS A 396 -12.61 -3.99 -4.30
CA LYS A 396 -13.88 -3.29 -4.54
C LYS A 396 -15.08 -4.22 -4.37
N VAL A 397 -16.17 -3.64 -3.87
CA VAL A 397 -17.49 -4.28 -3.81
C VAL A 397 -18.38 -3.55 -4.81
N GLU A 398 -18.86 -4.25 -5.84
CA GLU A 398 -19.56 -3.61 -6.97
C GLU A 398 -20.95 -3.05 -6.60
N ALA A 399 -21.62 -3.64 -5.60
CA ALA A 399 -22.92 -3.21 -5.11
C ALA A 399 -22.83 -2.85 -3.62
N ASP A 400 -22.57 -1.57 -3.34
CA ASP A 400 -22.51 -1.03 -1.99
C ASP A 400 -23.30 0.30 -1.88
N GLU A 401 -24.61 0.20 -2.05
CA GLU A 401 -25.51 1.36 -2.10
C GLU A 401 -25.48 2.23 -0.84
N LEU A 402 -25.12 1.63 0.31
CA LEU A 402 -25.08 2.28 1.61
C LEU A 402 -23.66 2.67 2.05
N ASN A 403 -22.65 2.42 1.22
CA ASN A 403 -21.24 2.66 1.52
C ASN A 403 -20.77 1.97 2.83
N HIS A 404 -21.05 0.68 2.94
CA HIS A 404 -20.56 -0.19 4.00
C HIS A 404 -19.04 -0.39 3.99
N PHE A 405 -18.41 -0.30 2.82
CA PHE A 405 -17.02 -0.73 2.62
C PHE A 405 -16.04 0.41 2.31
N GLY A 406 -16.52 1.64 2.12
CA GLY A 406 -15.68 2.75 1.66
C GLY A 406 -15.10 2.44 0.28
N ALA A 407 -13.78 2.57 0.12
CA ALA A 407 -13.06 2.17 -1.10
C ALA A 407 -13.09 0.65 -1.37
N GLY A 408 -13.38 -0.17 -0.35
CA GLY A 408 -13.44 -1.63 -0.44
C GLY A 408 -12.84 -2.33 0.77
N LYS A 409 -12.65 -3.64 0.64
CA LYS A 409 -12.07 -4.52 1.66
C LYS A 409 -10.54 -4.45 1.57
N LEU A 410 -9.85 -4.22 2.69
CA LEU A 410 -8.39 -4.11 2.79
C LEU A 410 -7.67 -5.32 2.15
N ASP A 411 -6.63 -5.05 1.36
CA ASP A 411 -5.79 -6.06 0.71
C ASP A 411 -4.30 -5.69 0.86
N ALA A 412 -3.62 -6.38 1.77
CA ALA A 412 -2.23 -6.10 2.12
C ALA A 412 -1.27 -6.46 0.98
N ALA A 413 -1.51 -7.56 0.28
CA ALA A 413 -0.65 -7.99 -0.83
C ALA A 413 -0.72 -6.99 -1.99
N ALA A 414 -1.93 -6.59 -2.39
CA ALA A 414 -2.12 -5.60 -3.43
C ALA A 414 -1.52 -4.25 -3.04
N ALA A 415 -1.68 -3.83 -1.78
CA ALA A 415 -1.13 -2.58 -1.26
C ALA A 415 0.41 -2.55 -1.33
N VAL A 416 1.07 -3.58 -0.81
CA VAL A 416 2.54 -3.68 -0.83
C VAL A 416 3.05 -3.75 -2.27
N LYS A 417 2.41 -4.54 -3.13
CA LYS A 417 2.78 -4.64 -4.55
C LYS A 417 2.64 -3.29 -5.27
N LEU A 418 1.59 -2.54 -4.99
CA LEU A 418 1.37 -1.21 -5.56
C LEU A 418 2.40 -0.20 -5.04
N ALA A 419 2.74 -0.24 -3.74
CA ALA A 419 3.75 0.62 -3.13
C ALA A 419 5.17 0.41 -3.70
N LEU A 420 5.44 -0.81 -4.19
CA LEU A 420 6.70 -1.20 -4.85
C LEU A 420 6.68 -0.95 -6.37
N HIS A 421 5.56 -0.57 -6.97
CA HIS A 421 5.46 -0.38 -8.41
C HIS A 421 6.44 0.72 -8.88
N GLY A 422 7.31 0.36 -9.83
CA GLY A 422 8.35 1.26 -10.36
C GLY A 422 9.65 1.32 -9.54
N LYS A 423 9.73 0.66 -8.39
CA LYS A 423 10.96 0.56 -7.57
C LYS A 423 11.74 -0.72 -7.89
N ILE A 424 13.07 -0.61 -7.87
CA ILE A 424 13.96 -1.78 -7.92
C ILE A 424 14.23 -2.19 -6.48
N THR A 425 13.77 -3.38 -6.08
CA THR A 425 14.19 -3.98 -4.81
C THR A 425 15.29 -5.01 -5.03
N PHE A 426 16.09 -5.24 -3.99
CA PHE A 426 17.07 -6.34 -3.99
C PHE A 426 16.38 -7.70 -4.19
N ASN A 427 15.17 -7.87 -3.66
CA ASN A 427 14.35 -9.06 -3.84
C ASN A 427 13.95 -9.26 -5.31
N ASP A 428 13.62 -8.19 -6.04
CA ASP A 428 13.35 -8.28 -7.48
C ASP A 428 14.56 -8.76 -8.28
N PHE A 429 15.75 -8.30 -7.91
CA PHE A 429 16.99 -8.76 -8.54
C PHE A 429 17.24 -10.24 -8.28
N PHE A 430 17.12 -10.70 -7.03
CA PHE A 430 17.31 -12.13 -6.69
C PHE A 430 16.22 -13.03 -7.28
N ARG A 431 14.97 -12.57 -7.30
CA ARG A 431 13.86 -13.28 -7.95
C ARG A 431 14.14 -13.43 -9.45
N TRP A 432 14.56 -12.35 -10.11
CA TRP A 432 14.96 -12.40 -11.51
C TRP A 432 16.16 -13.34 -11.74
N LEU A 433 17.17 -13.33 -10.86
CA LEU A 433 18.29 -14.27 -10.92
C LEU A 433 17.82 -15.72 -10.82
N ARG A 434 16.94 -16.02 -9.88
CA ARG A 434 16.38 -17.36 -9.67
C ARG A 434 15.59 -17.82 -10.89
N ASP A 435 14.63 -17.00 -11.33
CA ASP A 435 13.65 -17.37 -12.35
C ASP A 435 14.30 -17.52 -13.74
N ASN A 436 15.45 -16.86 -13.98
CA ASN A 436 16.24 -17.00 -15.20
C ASN A 436 17.42 -17.99 -15.06
N GLY A 437 17.48 -18.75 -13.96
CA GLY A 437 18.48 -19.81 -13.75
C GLY A 437 19.90 -19.34 -13.43
N TYR A 438 20.10 -18.04 -13.18
CA TYR A 438 21.40 -17.45 -12.84
C TYR A 438 21.87 -17.81 -11.43
N LEU A 439 21.02 -18.37 -10.56
CA LEU A 439 21.45 -18.92 -9.27
C LEU A 439 22.07 -20.33 -9.38
N ASN A 440 22.06 -20.96 -10.56
CA ASN A 440 22.66 -22.28 -10.75
C ASN A 440 24.20 -22.18 -10.77
N PRO A 441 24.94 -22.87 -9.88
CA PRO A 441 26.40 -22.82 -9.85
C PRO A 441 27.05 -23.20 -11.18
N ARG A 442 26.43 -24.10 -11.96
CA ARG A 442 26.95 -24.49 -13.28
C ARG A 442 27.02 -23.34 -14.27
N PHE A 443 26.06 -22.41 -14.20
CA PHE A 443 26.07 -21.20 -15.05
C PHE A 443 27.35 -20.37 -14.86
N TRP A 444 27.88 -20.31 -13.64
CA TRP A 444 29.07 -19.52 -13.32
C TRP A 444 30.39 -20.28 -13.52
N ILE A 445 30.36 -21.61 -13.42
CA ILE A 445 31.56 -22.46 -13.50
C ILE A 445 31.89 -22.83 -14.95
N ASP A 446 30.89 -22.93 -15.83
CA ASP A 446 31.11 -23.30 -17.24
C ASP A 446 31.83 -22.17 -18.01
N GLY A 447 33.09 -22.38 -18.43
CA GLY A 447 33.84 -21.43 -19.27
C GLY A 447 34.95 -20.63 -18.57
N GLY A 448 35.23 -20.89 -17.28
CA GLY A 448 36.38 -20.37 -16.56
C GLY A 448 36.32 -18.88 -16.19
N VAL A 449 37.32 -18.39 -15.44
CA VAL A 449 37.38 -17.04 -14.83
C VAL A 449 37.28 -15.91 -15.88
N ILE A 450 37.75 -16.16 -17.11
CA ILE A 450 37.73 -15.18 -18.21
C ILE A 450 36.28 -14.91 -18.69
N ALA A 451 35.37 -15.88 -18.55
CA ALA A 451 33.96 -15.72 -18.90
C ALA A 451 33.12 -15.07 -17.78
N LEU A 452 33.68 -14.89 -16.58
CA LEU A 452 32.96 -14.37 -15.43
C LEU A 452 32.53 -12.90 -15.61
N VAL A 453 33.46 -12.05 -16.05
CA VAL A 453 33.20 -10.61 -16.24
C VAL A 453 32.16 -10.37 -17.35
N PRO A 454 32.26 -10.99 -18.54
CA PRO A 454 31.20 -10.91 -19.55
C PRO A 454 29.84 -11.44 -19.08
N LYS A 455 29.81 -12.53 -18.30
CA LYS A 455 28.56 -13.06 -17.75
C LYS A 455 27.93 -12.13 -16.72
N LEU A 456 28.73 -11.53 -15.84
CA LEU A 456 28.26 -10.48 -14.93
C LEU A 456 27.67 -9.30 -15.69
N ALA A 457 28.38 -8.80 -16.71
CA ALA A 457 27.89 -7.70 -17.54
C ALA A 457 26.60 -8.06 -18.29
N MET A 458 26.48 -9.30 -18.78
CA MET A 458 25.28 -9.80 -19.44
C MET A 458 24.09 -9.92 -18.48
N VAL A 459 24.31 -10.46 -17.27
CA VAL A 459 23.29 -10.60 -16.22
C VAL A 459 22.79 -9.23 -15.79
N VAL A 460 23.70 -8.30 -15.50
CA VAL A 460 23.35 -6.92 -15.12
C VAL A 460 22.65 -6.19 -16.27
N GLY A 461 23.20 -6.27 -17.49
CA GLY A 461 22.61 -5.64 -18.67
C GLY A 461 21.22 -6.17 -19.02
N SER A 462 21.00 -7.48 -18.89
CA SER A 462 19.69 -8.11 -19.13
C SER A 462 18.67 -7.72 -18.07
N TYR A 463 19.08 -7.59 -16.81
CA TYR A 463 18.22 -7.09 -15.74
C TYR A 463 17.82 -5.63 -15.99
N LEU A 464 18.79 -4.77 -16.32
CA LEU A 464 18.54 -3.35 -16.63
C LEU A 464 17.64 -3.17 -17.86
N LEU A 465 17.81 -4.01 -18.89
CA LEU A 465 16.95 -4.00 -20.07
C LEU A 465 15.52 -4.46 -19.75
N ALA A 466 15.37 -5.57 -19.00
CA ALA A 466 14.06 -6.05 -18.56
C ALA A 466 13.33 -5.01 -17.70
N TRP A 467 14.07 -4.31 -16.82
CA TRP A 467 13.56 -3.19 -16.04
C TRP A 467 13.12 -2.03 -16.93
N PHE A 468 13.98 -1.58 -17.86
CA PHE A 468 13.68 -0.47 -18.76
C PHE A 468 12.41 -0.74 -19.57
N LEU A 469 12.26 -1.95 -20.09
CA LEU A 469 11.05 -2.37 -20.79
C LEU A 469 9.82 -2.38 -19.88
N LYS A 470 9.94 -2.85 -18.63
CA LYS A 470 8.83 -2.89 -17.67
C LYS A 470 8.38 -1.50 -17.21
N VAL A 471 9.31 -0.56 -17.02
CA VAL A 471 9.00 0.80 -16.54
C VAL A 471 8.46 1.70 -17.65
N TYR A 472 9.04 1.62 -18.86
CA TYR A 472 8.77 2.59 -19.93
C TYR A 472 7.91 2.04 -21.08
N PHE A 473 7.66 0.73 -21.16
CA PHE A 473 6.84 0.12 -22.23
C PHE A 473 5.69 -0.72 -21.66
N PRO A 474 4.58 -0.10 -21.24
CA PRO A 474 3.50 -0.74 -20.46
C PRO A 474 2.47 -1.52 -21.33
N PHE A 475 2.83 -2.01 -22.51
CA PHE A 475 1.89 -2.77 -23.35
C PHE A 475 2.08 -4.28 -23.16
N SER A 476 0.98 -5.02 -23.00
CA SER A 476 0.98 -6.47 -23.09
C SER A 476 1.32 -6.89 -24.52
N TRP A 477 2.43 -7.59 -24.70
CA TRP A 477 2.87 -8.09 -26.02
C TRP A 477 1.89 -9.17 -26.48
N SER A 478 0.84 -8.78 -27.20
CA SER A 478 -0.19 -9.68 -27.76
C SER A 478 0.20 -10.28 -29.12
N TRP A 479 1.39 -9.97 -29.62
CA TRP A 479 1.86 -10.48 -30.91
C TRP A 479 2.56 -11.82 -30.72
N ALA A 480 2.28 -12.79 -31.59
CA ALA A 480 3.06 -14.02 -31.63
C ALA A 480 4.54 -13.70 -31.89
N MET A 481 5.47 -14.41 -31.23
CA MET A 481 6.92 -14.23 -31.38
C MET A 481 7.36 -14.32 -32.86
N SER A 482 6.64 -15.11 -33.66
CA SER A 482 6.83 -15.21 -35.12
C SER A 482 6.57 -13.89 -35.86
N SER A 483 5.60 -13.07 -35.43
CA SER A 483 5.28 -11.78 -36.04
C SER A 483 6.40 -10.76 -35.83
N GLY A 484 7.04 -10.75 -34.64
CA GLY A 484 8.20 -9.91 -34.33
C GLY A 484 9.43 -10.26 -35.17
N LEU A 485 9.68 -11.56 -35.39
CA LEU A 485 10.79 -12.03 -36.23
C LEU A 485 10.55 -11.83 -37.73
N VAL A 486 9.30 -11.93 -38.21
CA VAL A 486 8.92 -11.61 -39.59
C VAL A 486 9.05 -10.10 -39.87
N ALA A 487 8.67 -9.25 -38.90
CA ALA A 487 8.91 -7.81 -38.99
C ALA A 487 10.42 -7.46 -38.93
N GLY A 488 11.20 -8.18 -38.12
CA GLY A 488 12.66 -8.03 -38.06
C GLY A 488 13.36 -8.44 -39.36
N SER A 489 12.97 -9.57 -39.95
CA SER A 489 13.57 -10.08 -41.20
C SER A 489 13.22 -9.27 -42.46
N SER A 490 12.15 -8.48 -42.43
CA SER A 490 11.76 -7.55 -43.50
C SER A 490 12.40 -6.16 -43.38
N GLY A 491 13.12 -5.87 -42.29
CA GLY A 491 13.70 -4.55 -42.02
C GLY A 491 12.69 -3.49 -41.55
N LEU A 492 11.46 -3.91 -41.18
CA LEU A 492 10.39 -3.04 -40.68
C LEU A 492 10.44 -2.82 -39.15
N PHE A 493 11.55 -3.19 -38.50
CA PHE A 493 11.71 -3.03 -37.06
C PHE A 493 11.90 -1.54 -36.70
N PHE A 494 11.00 -1.00 -35.89
CA PHE A 494 10.93 0.41 -35.47
C PHE A 494 12.16 0.90 -34.66
N LEU A 495 13.08 0.00 -34.29
CA LEU A 495 14.31 0.36 -33.57
C LEU A 495 15.31 1.15 -34.44
N LYS A 496 15.13 1.19 -35.77
CA LYS A 496 16.03 1.96 -36.66
C LYS A 496 16.00 3.47 -36.40
N GLY A 497 14.92 4.00 -35.82
CA GLY A 497 14.82 5.41 -35.41
C GLY A 497 15.62 5.76 -34.15
N LEU A 498 16.04 4.78 -33.35
CA LEU A 498 16.78 5.00 -32.09
C LEU A 498 18.29 5.12 -32.30
N TYR A 499 18.79 4.93 -33.53
CA TYR A 499 20.22 4.96 -33.90
C TYR A 499 20.89 6.35 -33.82
N ARG A 500 20.27 7.33 -33.14
CA ARG A 500 20.76 8.71 -33.07
C ARG A 500 21.43 9.08 -31.75
N PHE A 501 21.56 8.14 -30.81
CA PHE A 501 22.17 8.40 -29.49
C PHE A 501 23.46 7.57 -29.30
N ASP A 502 24.53 8.27 -28.92
CA ASP A 502 25.92 7.80 -28.81
C ASP A 502 26.13 6.72 -27.72
N PHE A 503 25.81 5.47 -28.04
CA PHE A 503 26.20 4.27 -27.27
C PHE A 503 27.03 3.32 -28.17
N PRO A 504 27.82 2.36 -27.60
CA PRO A 504 28.59 1.41 -28.42
C PRO A 504 27.65 0.60 -29.32
N GLN A 505 27.71 0.90 -30.63
CA GLN A 505 26.64 0.61 -31.59
C GLN A 505 26.52 -0.87 -32.00
N PHE A 506 27.52 -1.71 -31.72
CA PHE A 506 27.63 -3.06 -32.30
C PHE A 506 26.49 -4.01 -31.89
N PRO A 507 26.14 -4.17 -30.59
CA PRO A 507 25.07 -5.10 -30.18
C PRO A 507 23.70 -4.65 -30.68
N PHE A 508 23.43 -3.34 -30.61
CA PHE A 508 22.16 -2.77 -31.04
C PHE A 508 21.99 -2.79 -32.57
N ARG A 509 23.09 -2.60 -33.32
CA ARG A 509 23.10 -2.74 -34.78
C ARG A 509 22.78 -4.16 -35.21
N ILE A 510 23.30 -5.18 -34.52
CA ILE A 510 22.95 -6.59 -34.80
C ILE A 510 21.48 -6.86 -34.49
N LEU A 511 21.00 -6.42 -33.32
CA LEU A 511 19.62 -6.68 -32.88
C LEU A 511 18.55 -5.98 -33.73
N GLY A 512 18.87 -4.85 -34.36
CA GLY A 512 17.96 -4.13 -35.25
C GLY A 512 18.21 -4.34 -36.74
N SER A 513 19.10 -5.27 -37.13
CA SER A 513 19.38 -5.59 -38.54
C SER A 513 18.46 -6.70 -39.05
N SER A 514 18.05 -6.57 -40.31
CA SER A 514 17.35 -7.67 -41.00
C SER A 514 18.29 -8.86 -41.25
N LEU A 515 17.72 -10.04 -41.52
CA LEU A 515 18.54 -11.25 -41.82
C LEU A 515 19.57 -11.01 -42.93
N PRO A 516 19.24 -10.32 -44.05
CA PRO A 516 20.22 -9.99 -45.08
C PRO A 516 21.34 -9.04 -44.62
N GLU A 517 21.05 -8.15 -43.66
CA GLU A 517 22.00 -7.19 -43.09
C GLU A 517 22.85 -7.75 -41.94
N LEU A 518 22.57 -8.95 -41.42
CA LEU A 518 23.35 -9.51 -40.31
C LEU A 518 24.84 -9.62 -40.63
N GLY A 519 25.19 -10.05 -41.85
CA GLY A 519 26.59 -10.15 -42.26
C GLY A 519 27.28 -8.78 -42.34
N SER A 520 26.57 -7.74 -42.81
CA SER A 520 27.12 -6.38 -42.88
C SER A 520 27.18 -5.72 -41.50
N ALA A 521 26.25 -6.01 -40.60
CA ALA A 521 26.26 -5.57 -39.21
C ALA A 521 27.45 -6.17 -38.42
N ILE A 522 27.71 -7.46 -38.58
CA ILE A 522 28.85 -8.15 -37.94
C ILE A 522 30.19 -7.65 -38.49
N GLN A 523 30.27 -7.40 -39.80
CA GLN A 523 31.49 -6.97 -40.47
C GLN A 523 31.67 -5.44 -40.48
N ALA A 524 30.75 -4.70 -39.83
CA ALA A 524 30.71 -3.23 -39.79
C ALA A 524 30.81 -2.56 -41.19
N SER A 525 30.27 -3.23 -42.22
CA SER A 525 30.31 -2.77 -43.61
C SER A 525 29.03 -2.05 -44.00
N GLY A 526 29.12 -1.12 -44.96
CA GLY A 526 27.96 -0.51 -45.62
C GLY A 526 27.34 -1.39 -46.71
N ALA A 527 28.11 -2.36 -47.23
CA ALA A 527 27.66 -3.27 -48.29
C ALA A 527 27.13 -4.58 -47.70
N LEU A 528 26.08 -5.15 -48.31
CA LEU A 528 25.46 -6.40 -47.89
C LEU A 528 26.42 -7.59 -48.06
N ASN A 529 26.42 -8.56 -47.13
CA ASN A 529 27.21 -9.77 -47.30
C ASN A 529 26.50 -10.70 -48.30
N PRO A 530 27.17 -11.20 -49.35
CA PRO A 530 26.51 -12.03 -50.36
C PRO A 530 25.89 -13.29 -49.77
N ILE A 531 26.48 -13.88 -48.72
CA ILE A 531 25.95 -15.10 -48.11
C ILE A 531 24.65 -14.80 -47.34
N SER A 532 24.61 -13.74 -46.52
CA SER A 532 23.39 -13.38 -45.77
C SER A 532 22.32 -12.76 -46.67
N ALA A 533 22.72 -12.01 -47.70
CA ALA A 533 21.86 -11.42 -48.71
C ALA A 533 21.57 -12.38 -49.88
N SER A 534 21.31 -13.64 -49.57
CA SER A 534 20.97 -14.68 -50.55
C SER A 534 19.80 -15.54 -50.10
N VAL A 535 19.36 -16.41 -51.00
CA VAL A 535 18.32 -17.41 -50.73
C VAL A 535 18.76 -18.51 -49.75
N LEU A 536 20.05 -18.62 -49.42
CA LEU A 536 20.60 -19.74 -48.66
C LEU A 536 19.99 -19.88 -47.25
N ILE A 537 19.85 -18.78 -46.51
CA ILE A 537 19.27 -18.78 -45.17
C ILE A 537 17.77 -19.14 -45.22
N PRO A 538 16.94 -18.48 -46.05
CA PRO A 538 15.55 -18.91 -46.28
C PRO A 538 15.40 -20.37 -46.69
N PHE A 539 16.27 -20.87 -47.57
CA PHE A 539 16.27 -22.26 -48.01
C PHE A 539 16.54 -23.22 -46.84
N MET A 540 17.57 -22.98 -46.03
CA MET A 540 17.87 -23.81 -44.85
C MET A 540 16.73 -23.78 -43.83
N LEU A 541 16.15 -22.61 -43.55
CA LEU A 541 15.02 -22.49 -42.64
C LEU A 541 13.81 -23.27 -43.14
N LEU A 542 13.50 -23.19 -44.44
CA LEU A 542 12.42 -23.98 -45.03
C LEU A 542 12.72 -25.48 -44.99
N ALA A 543 13.95 -25.90 -45.29
CA ALA A 543 14.32 -27.33 -45.28
C ALA A 543 14.20 -27.94 -43.86
N LEU A 544 14.59 -27.18 -42.83
CA LEU A 544 14.54 -27.63 -41.44
C LEU A 544 13.12 -27.60 -40.85
N LEU A 545 12.31 -26.61 -41.23
CA LEU A 545 11.06 -26.31 -40.53
C LEU A 545 9.80 -26.68 -41.33
N LEU A 546 9.91 -27.18 -42.56
CA LEU A 546 8.75 -27.56 -43.38
C LEU A 546 7.84 -28.60 -42.70
N GLY A 547 8.44 -29.50 -41.90
CA GLY A 547 7.73 -30.59 -41.21
C GLY A 547 7.01 -30.17 -39.92
N HIS A 548 7.20 -28.94 -39.44
CA HIS A 548 6.57 -28.44 -38.21
C HIS A 548 5.46 -27.44 -38.54
N SER A 549 4.24 -27.66 -38.04
CA SER A 549 3.07 -26.82 -38.38
C SER A 549 3.26 -25.33 -38.07
N GLN A 550 3.84 -25.00 -36.91
CA GLN A 550 4.18 -23.62 -36.54
C GLN A 550 5.48 -23.12 -37.21
N GLY A 551 6.49 -23.99 -37.33
CA GLY A 551 7.78 -23.66 -37.95
C GLY A 551 7.69 -23.37 -39.44
N ARG A 552 6.73 -24.00 -40.14
CA ARG A 552 6.49 -23.81 -41.56
C ARG A 552 5.97 -22.40 -41.88
N SER A 553 4.95 -21.94 -41.15
CA SER A 553 4.44 -20.57 -41.32
C SER A 553 5.52 -19.53 -41.02
N PHE A 554 6.36 -19.79 -40.02
CA PHE A 554 7.52 -18.96 -39.70
C PHE A 554 8.56 -18.91 -40.83
N ALA A 555 8.95 -20.06 -41.38
CA ALA A 555 9.92 -20.13 -42.47
C ALA A 555 9.40 -19.48 -43.76
N ILE A 556 8.11 -19.65 -44.08
CA ILE A 556 7.45 -18.98 -45.21
C ILE A 556 7.44 -17.46 -45.01
N GLY A 557 6.99 -16.98 -43.84
CA GLY A 557 6.95 -15.55 -43.54
C GLY A 557 8.32 -14.88 -43.60
N THR A 558 9.35 -15.53 -43.04
CA THR A 558 10.73 -15.07 -43.09
C THR A 558 11.26 -15.02 -44.53
N THR A 559 10.93 -16.02 -45.36
CA THR A 559 11.33 -16.06 -46.77
C THR A 559 10.70 -14.91 -47.57
N ILE A 560 9.44 -14.58 -47.30
CA ILE A 560 8.75 -13.42 -47.91
C ILE A 560 9.39 -12.11 -47.44
N GLY A 561 9.73 -11.98 -46.15
CA GLY A 561 10.43 -10.81 -45.61
C GLY A 561 11.78 -10.57 -46.29
N VAL A 562 12.60 -11.62 -46.43
CA VAL A 562 13.89 -11.57 -47.14
C VAL A 562 13.68 -11.24 -48.64
N THR A 563 12.65 -11.79 -49.28
CA THR A 563 12.30 -11.47 -50.68
C THR A 563 12.09 -9.96 -50.86
N ALA A 564 11.25 -9.36 -50.01
CA ALA A 564 10.94 -7.94 -50.06
C ALA A 564 12.19 -7.08 -49.82
N PHE A 565 12.99 -7.42 -48.81
CA PHE A 565 14.22 -6.69 -48.49
C PHE A 565 15.23 -6.70 -49.65
N LEU A 566 15.49 -7.87 -50.24
CA LEU A 566 16.44 -8.00 -51.36
C LEU A 566 15.94 -7.26 -52.61
N GLY A 567 14.63 -7.32 -52.88
CA GLY A 567 14.02 -6.60 -54.01
C GLY A 567 14.12 -5.08 -53.87
N ILE A 568 13.87 -4.54 -52.68
CA ILE A 568 14.02 -3.11 -52.38
C ILE A 568 15.50 -2.71 -52.45
N SER A 569 16.39 -3.48 -51.84
CA SER A 569 17.84 -3.19 -51.82
C SER A 569 18.44 -3.20 -53.23
N ALA A 570 17.98 -4.10 -54.12
CA ALA A 570 18.40 -4.10 -55.52
C ALA A 570 18.10 -2.76 -56.21
N ILE A 571 17.04 -2.06 -55.82
CA ILE A 571 16.62 -0.78 -56.40
C ILE A 571 17.36 0.38 -55.72
N VAL A 572 17.34 0.41 -54.39
CA VAL A 572 17.74 1.56 -53.57
C VAL A 572 19.26 1.63 -53.36
N ASP A 573 19.91 0.51 -53.02
CA ASP A 573 21.36 0.45 -52.75
C ASP A 573 21.91 -0.96 -53.04
N PRO A 574 22.34 -1.23 -54.30
CA PRO A 574 22.71 -2.57 -54.74
C PRO A 574 24.14 -3.00 -54.36
N GLN A 575 24.72 -2.42 -53.30
CA GLN A 575 26.08 -2.75 -52.87
C GLN A 575 26.12 -4.10 -52.16
N VAL A 576 26.84 -5.05 -52.76
CA VAL A 576 27.08 -6.38 -52.18
C VAL A 576 28.58 -6.61 -52.10
N MET A 577 29.07 -7.02 -50.93
CA MET A 577 30.48 -7.29 -50.69
C MET A 577 31.01 -8.35 -51.67
N TRP A 578 32.22 -8.12 -52.18
CA TRP A 578 32.93 -9.02 -53.08
C TRP A 578 32.27 -9.24 -54.46
N ILE A 579 31.10 -8.65 -54.70
CA ILE A 579 30.43 -8.63 -55.99
C ILE A 579 30.66 -7.24 -56.58
N GLY A 580 31.16 -7.19 -57.81
CA GLY A 580 31.56 -5.95 -58.49
C GLY A 580 30.40 -4.97 -58.74
N GLY A 581 30.63 -3.99 -59.62
CA GLY A 581 29.82 -2.77 -59.81
C GLY A 581 28.29 -2.90 -59.72
N SER A 582 27.62 -1.78 -59.44
CA SER A 582 26.18 -1.68 -59.08
C SER A 582 25.21 -2.49 -59.96
N PHE A 583 25.52 -2.72 -61.23
CA PHE A 583 24.76 -3.58 -62.13
C PHE A 583 24.79 -5.06 -61.72
N ILE A 584 25.96 -5.59 -61.38
CA ILE A 584 26.16 -7.00 -60.98
C ILE A 584 25.52 -7.24 -59.60
N GLY A 585 25.73 -6.32 -58.65
CA GLY A 585 25.07 -6.38 -57.34
C GLY A 585 23.54 -6.34 -57.44
N ARG A 586 22.99 -5.47 -58.30
CA ARG A 586 21.54 -5.40 -58.55
C ARG A 586 21.00 -6.71 -59.16
N ALA A 587 21.70 -7.26 -60.15
CA ALA A 587 21.33 -8.55 -60.74
C ALA A 587 21.36 -9.67 -59.68
N TYR A 588 22.41 -9.71 -58.85
CA TYR A 588 22.56 -10.68 -57.78
C TYR A 588 21.41 -10.63 -56.76
N LEU A 589 21.09 -9.44 -56.25
CA LEU A 589 20.01 -9.24 -55.27
C LEU A 589 18.64 -9.57 -55.87
N MET A 590 18.40 -9.16 -57.12
CA MET A 590 17.13 -9.44 -57.82
C MET A 590 16.96 -10.94 -58.09
N SER A 591 18.02 -11.63 -58.54
CA SER A 591 17.99 -13.09 -58.73
C SER A 591 17.69 -13.82 -57.41
N ASN A 592 18.34 -13.43 -56.31
CA ASN A 592 18.08 -14.03 -55.01
C ASN A 592 16.67 -13.70 -54.47
N ALA A 593 16.16 -12.49 -54.70
CA ALA A 593 14.78 -12.14 -54.36
C ALA A 593 13.78 -13.04 -55.11
N LEU A 594 13.97 -13.25 -56.42
CA LEU A 594 13.13 -14.14 -57.22
C LEU A 594 13.22 -15.61 -56.77
N LEU A 595 14.41 -16.07 -56.38
CA LEU A 595 14.60 -17.41 -55.82
C LEU A 595 13.88 -17.57 -54.47
N CYS A 596 13.98 -16.58 -53.56
CA CYS A 596 13.23 -16.57 -52.30
C CYS A 596 11.71 -16.58 -52.55
N TYR A 597 11.22 -15.76 -53.49
CA TYR A 597 9.81 -15.75 -53.87
C TYR A 597 9.34 -17.12 -54.41
N GLY A 598 10.14 -17.74 -55.27
CA GLY A 598 9.90 -19.08 -55.79
C GLY A 598 9.83 -20.13 -54.69
N LEU A 599 10.75 -20.09 -53.72
CA LEU A 599 10.76 -20.97 -52.55
C LEU A 599 9.53 -20.78 -51.66
N ALA A 600 9.17 -19.54 -51.33
CA ALA A 600 7.97 -19.26 -50.55
C ALA A 600 6.70 -19.79 -51.24
N ARG A 601 6.58 -19.59 -52.55
CA ARG A 601 5.45 -20.10 -53.34
C ARG A 601 5.40 -21.63 -53.39
N LEU A 602 6.56 -22.29 -53.51
CA LEU A 602 6.64 -23.75 -53.47
C LEU A 602 6.23 -24.28 -52.09
N ALA A 603 6.76 -23.67 -51.02
CA ALA A 603 6.44 -24.04 -49.65
C ALA A 603 4.97 -23.81 -49.27
N LEU A 604 4.30 -22.82 -49.86
CA LEU A 604 2.85 -22.63 -49.74
C LEU A 604 2.07 -23.77 -50.41
N LYS A 605 2.39 -24.10 -51.67
CA LYS A 605 1.74 -25.18 -52.43
C LYS A 605 1.88 -26.57 -51.82
N VAL A 606 3.02 -26.88 -51.19
CA VAL A 606 3.24 -28.18 -50.54
C VAL A 606 2.22 -28.43 -49.41
N GLY A 607 1.68 -27.39 -48.79
CA GLY A 607 0.66 -27.55 -47.74
C GLY A 607 -0.74 -27.78 -48.20
N GLU A 608 -1.09 -27.32 -49.39
CA GLU A 608 -2.42 -27.55 -49.97
C GLU A 608 -2.62 -29.03 -50.34
N ARG A 609 -1.54 -29.83 -50.41
CA ARG A 609 -1.57 -31.27 -50.70
C ARG A 609 -1.54 -32.17 -49.46
N THR A 610 -1.35 -31.61 -48.26
CA THR A 610 -1.23 -32.36 -47.00
C THR A 610 -2.31 -31.99 -45.97
N VAL A 611 -3.42 -31.38 -46.43
CA VAL A 611 -4.63 -31.14 -45.63
C VAL A 611 -5.76 -32.00 -46.16
#